data_AF-A0A2E9F6T6-F1
#
_entry.id   AF-A0A2E9F6T6-F1
#
_cell.length_a   1.000
_cell.length_b   1.000
_cell.length_c   1.000
_cell.angle_alpha   90.00
_cell.angle_beta   90.00
_cell.angle_gamma   90.00
#
_symmetry.space_group_name_H-M   'P 1'
#
loop_
_entity.id
_entity.type
_entity.pdbx_description
1 polymer ?
#
loop_
_entity_poly.entity_id
_entity_poly.type
_entity_poly.pdbx_seq_one_letter_code
_entity_poly.pdbx_strand_id
1 'polypeptide(L)'
;MDKQNTASSEKITSGSMIAIVVIIFTGCWVAFAYNQNLGVDDSQSVLLLHPIVAVLLIALLVRVRKLIEVPSIVYMLIVMISLWLLINLSNMLMPFFFGFGLAYFFRFIVGEIQEIPLPFGRRLRVPKIVASLILFGLTLGIIGLLFWIVIPQIVDQTLGMSEGLVKFYRDTIVPFVAGTSEEKGVLDKIEDFGNNSSSSLIRKVTQFAKYEGQKIVDQVQNYLTANLGSLAETGTDFFGRVFRRFSSMAIGVGGFLTTAFLTLMVLIYAGHSLETYVGNFVDLFPLEKQGHVWQYLHEINKNMEAFLRGQVVVILVISLISIVVYSIIGVPFALVVGLMAGISNAIPTFGPFIGGVFAMLSLLMGFAAGNFLLVGFLIRVVAIICAILGIQAIDNSLISPRIMSNAVDVDPLLIMFGVIVGASIFGFWGVILAIPVIVVLKSIVTVSKELCT
;
A
#
# COMPACT_ATOMS: atom_id res chain seq x y z
N MET A 1 -63.66 1.44 37.15
CA MET A 1 -62.44 2.12 36.65
C MET A 1 -61.14 1.34 36.90
N ASP A 2 -61.18 0.10 37.44
CA ASP A 2 -59.95 -0.64 37.81
C ASP A 2 -59.44 -1.69 36.82
N LYS A 3 -60.22 -2.07 35.79
CA LYS A 3 -59.81 -3.12 34.83
C LYS A 3 -59.03 -2.61 33.61
N GLN A 4 -59.00 -1.29 33.36
CA GLN A 4 -58.28 -0.70 32.21
C GLN A 4 -56.86 -0.23 32.56
N ASN A 5 -56.55 0.05 33.84
CA ASN A 5 -55.21 0.43 34.27
C ASN A 5 -54.27 -0.77 34.53
N THR A 6 -54.82 -1.95 34.81
CA THR A 6 -54.01 -3.17 34.97
C THR A 6 -53.49 -3.68 33.63
N ALA A 7 -54.28 -3.60 32.56
CA ALA A 7 -53.87 -4.03 31.21
C ALA A 7 -52.84 -3.09 30.53
N SER A 8 -52.78 -1.80 30.88
CA SER A 8 -51.75 -0.89 30.35
C SER A 8 -50.43 -1.03 31.12
N SER A 9 -50.48 -1.20 32.44
CA SER A 9 -49.30 -1.43 33.29
C SER A 9 -48.58 -2.75 32.95
N GLU A 10 -49.34 -3.81 32.66
CA GLU A 10 -48.79 -5.14 32.30
C GLU A 10 -48.11 -5.17 30.92
N LYS A 11 -48.54 -4.30 29.99
CA LYS A 11 -47.90 -4.13 28.67
C LYS A 11 -46.60 -3.32 28.75
N ILE A 12 -46.51 -2.40 29.72
CA ILE A 12 -45.35 -1.52 29.95
C ILE A 12 -44.21 -2.30 30.64
N THR A 13 -44.51 -3.25 31.53
CA THR A 13 -43.50 -4.08 32.20
C THR A 13 -42.90 -5.16 31.31
N SER A 14 -43.70 -5.77 30.43
CA SER A 14 -43.22 -6.81 29.50
C SER A 14 -42.21 -6.25 28.47
N GLY A 15 -42.50 -5.09 27.87
CA GLY A 15 -41.63 -4.47 26.87
C GLY A 15 -40.29 -4.00 27.46
N SER A 16 -40.30 -3.46 28.67
CA SER A 16 -39.10 -3.01 29.38
C SER A 16 -38.20 -4.18 29.80
N MET A 17 -38.79 -5.29 30.28
CA MET A 17 -38.05 -6.51 30.61
C MET A 17 -37.36 -7.12 29.39
N ILE A 18 -38.03 -7.16 28.23
CA ILE A 18 -37.44 -7.65 26.99
C ILE A 18 -36.28 -6.75 26.53
N ALA A 19 -36.44 -5.43 26.63
CA ALA A 19 -35.38 -4.48 26.28
C ALA A 19 -34.13 -4.64 27.17
N ILE A 20 -34.32 -4.80 28.48
CA ILE A 20 -33.23 -5.02 29.45
C ILE A 20 -32.50 -6.34 29.15
N VAL A 21 -33.25 -7.42 28.90
CA VAL A 21 -32.66 -8.72 28.55
C VAL A 21 -31.85 -8.64 27.26
N VAL A 22 -32.35 -7.94 26.24
CA VAL A 22 -31.63 -7.74 24.97
C VAL A 22 -30.35 -6.91 25.16
N ILE A 23 -30.39 -5.86 25.98
CA ILE A 23 -29.22 -5.02 26.28
C ILE A 23 -28.15 -5.83 27.03
N ILE A 24 -28.56 -6.62 28.03
CA ILE A 24 -27.65 -7.47 28.81
C ILE A 24 -27.02 -8.53 27.89
N PHE A 25 -27.81 -9.23 27.09
CA PHE A 25 -27.29 -10.23 26.16
C PHE A 25 -26.34 -9.63 25.12
N THR A 26 -26.65 -8.44 24.61
CA THR A 26 -25.79 -7.75 23.64
C THR A 26 -24.49 -7.27 24.28
N GLY A 27 -24.54 -6.70 25.48
CA GLY A 27 -23.35 -6.28 26.24
C GLY A 27 -22.45 -7.46 26.61
N CYS A 28 -23.05 -8.56 27.09
CA CYS A 28 -22.32 -9.80 27.37
C CYS A 28 -21.68 -10.40 26.11
N TRP A 29 -22.37 -10.36 24.97
CA TRP A 29 -21.84 -10.87 23.71
C TRP A 29 -20.64 -10.05 23.20
N VAL A 30 -20.72 -8.72 23.26
CA VAL A 30 -19.61 -7.82 22.86
C VAL A 30 -18.39 -8.03 23.76
N ALA A 31 -18.59 -8.11 25.07
CA ALA A 31 -17.53 -8.36 26.03
C ALA A 31 -16.88 -9.75 25.82
N PHE A 32 -17.68 -10.77 25.51
CA PHE A 32 -17.20 -12.12 25.23
C PHE A 32 -16.44 -12.20 23.91
N ALA A 33 -16.92 -11.53 22.86
CA ALA A 33 -16.27 -11.50 21.55
C ALA A 33 -14.93 -10.74 21.57
N TYR A 34 -14.80 -9.70 22.39
CA TYR A 34 -13.53 -9.00 22.60
C TYR A 34 -12.52 -9.87 23.38
N ASN A 35 -12.99 -10.62 24.37
CA ASN A 35 -12.13 -11.46 25.23
C ASN A 35 -11.56 -12.70 24.51
N GLN A 36 -12.22 -13.21 23.47
CA GLN A 36 -11.74 -14.38 22.69
C GLN A 36 -10.54 -14.06 21.78
N ASN A 37 -10.24 -12.78 21.51
CA ASN A 37 -8.99 -12.39 20.85
C ASN A 37 -7.74 -12.57 21.74
N LEU A 38 -7.89 -13.01 23.00
CA LEU A 38 -6.79 -13.24 23.95
C LEU A 38 -6.49 -14.73 24.24
N GLY A 39 -6.97 -15.65 23.40
CA GLY A 39 -6.47 -17.04 23.38
C GLY A 39 -7.19 -18.02 24.31
N VAL A 40 -8.40 -18.45 23.94
CA VAL A 40 -9.09 -19.59 24.58
C VAL A 40 -9.58 -20.57 23.51
N ASP A 41 -9.47 -21.88 23.81
CA ASP A 41 -9.64 -23.04 22.94
C ASP A 41 -10.92 -23.09 22.08
N ASP A 42 -10.73 -23.66 20.88
CA ASP A 42 -11.44 -23.40 19.62
C ASP A 42 -12.77 -24.18 19.40
N SER A 43 -13.24 -24.97 20.38
CA SER A 43 -14.31 -25.97 20.12
C SER A 43 -15.72 -25.61 20.59
N GLN A 44 -15.90 -24.66 21.52
CA GLN A 44 -17.24 -24.22 21.99
C GLN A 44 -17.56 -22.74 21.69
N SER A 45 -16.58 -21.94 21.30
CA SER A 45 -16.71 -20.52 20.93
C SER A 45 -17.38 -20.30 19.55
N VAL A 46 -17.47 -21.34 18.71
CA VAL A 46 -17.82 -21.23 17.28
C VAL A 46 -19.30 -20.95 17.02
N LEU A 47 -20.22 -21.46 17.85
CA LEU A 47 -21.66 -21.38 17.55
C LEU A 47 -22.28 -19.99 17.82
N LEU A 48 -21.78 -19.28 18.83
CA LEU A 48 -22.27 -17.95 19.24
C LEU A 48 -21.51 -16.77 18.60
N LEU A 49 -20.30 -17.00 18.08
CA LEU A 49 -19.54 -16.04 17.26
C LEU A 49 -19.86 -16.15 15.75
N HIS A 50 -20.82 -16.98 15.35
CA HIS A 50 -21.16 -17.10 13.95
C HIS A 50 -21.81 -15.80 13.44
N PRO A 51 -21.40 -15.23 12.28
CA PRO A 51 -21.96 -13.99 11.72
C PRO A 51 -23.49 -13.97 11.60
N ILE A 52 -24.10 -15.16 11.44
CA ILE A 52 -25.56 -15.34 11.41
C ILE A 52 -26.22 -14.85 12.71
N VAL A 53 -25.60 -15.04 13.88
CA VAL A 53 -26.13 -14.60 15.18
C VAL A 53 -26.22 -13.08 15.25
N ALA A 54 -25.20 -12.38 14.75
CA ALA A 54 -25.18 -10.92 14.68
C ALA A 54 -26.24 -10.36 13.71
N VAL A 55 -26.46 -11.01 12.55
CA VAL A 55 -27.55 -10.63 11.63
C VAL A 55 -28.93 -10.80 12.28
N LEU A 56 -29.15 -11.90 12.99
CA LEU A 56 -30.40 -12.14 13.74
C LEU A 56 -30.60 -11.11 14.85
N LEU A 57 -29.55 -10.75 15.58
CA LEU A 57 -29.59 -9.68 16.59
C LEU A 57 -29.94 -8.32 15.99
N ILE A 58 -29.35 -7.94 14.85
CA ILE A 58 -29.70 -6.70 14.15
C ILE A 58 -31.17 -6.72 13.72
N ALA A 59 -31.65 -7.82 13.13
CA ALA A 59 -33.05 -7.96 12.70
C ALA A 59 -34.02 -7.81 13.88
N LEU A 60 -33.68 -8.41 15.03
CA LEU A 60 -34.44 -8.30 16.27
C LEU A 60 -34.43 -6.86 16.81
N LEU A 61 -33.27 -6.21 16.86
CA LEU A 61 -33.12 -4.83 17.31
C LEU A 61 -33.90 -3.84 16.42
N VAL A 62 -33.88 -4.01 15.10
CA VAL A 62 -34.66 -3.18 14.17
C VAL A 62 -36.17 -3.29 14.45
N ARG A 63 -36.65 -4.49 14.79
CA ARG A 63 -38.07 -4.70 15.13
C ARG A 63 -38.45 -4.10 16.48
N VAL A 64 -37.55 -4.19 17.46
CA VAL A 64 -37.79 -3.74 18.85
C VAL A 64 -37.49 -2.23 19.03
N ARG A 65 -36.78 -1.57 18.10
CA ARG A 65 -36.43 -0.13 18.22
C ARG A 65 -37.63 0.81 18.44
N LYS A 66 -38.82 0.44 17.96
CA LYS A 66 -40.06 1.22 18.12
C LYS A 66 -40.68 1.08 19.52
N LEU A 67 -40.24 0.10 20.30
CA LEU A 67 -40.77 -0.24 21.63
C LEU A 67 -39.88 0.29 22.77
N ILE A 68 -38.69 0.80 22.45
CA ILE A 68 -37.70 1.27 23.43
C ILE A 68 -37.73 2.80 23.49
N GLU A 69 -37.84 3.36 24.69
CA GLU A 69 -37.92 4.81 24.93
C GLU A 69 -36.64 5.56 24.53
N VAL A 70 -35.52 4.85 24.37
CA VAL A 70 -34.22 5.40 23.96
C VAL A 70 -33.79 4.84 22.60
N PRO A 71 -34.39 5.28 21.49
CA PRO A 71 -34.04 4.80 20.15
C PRO A 71 -32.55 4.99 19.82
N SER A 72 -31.90 6.01 20.41
CA SER A 72 -30.46 6.27 20.26
C SER A 72 -29.57 5.10 20.74
N ILE A 73 -29.92 4.43 21.83
CA ILE A 73 -29.16 3.27 22.35
C ILE A 73 -29.28 2.09 21.37
N VAL A 74 -30.47 1.88 20.83
CA VAL A 74 -30.72 0.80 19.87
C VAL A 74 -29.94 1.03 18.58
N TYR A 75 -29.90 2.28 18.08
CA TYR A 75 -29.06 2.62 16.93
C TYR A 75 -27.58 2.40 17.20
N MET A 76 -27.07 2.80 18.36
CA MET A 76 -25.66 2.57 18.72
C MET A 76 -25.33 1.07 18.78
N LEU A 77 -26.20 0.23 19.34
CA LEU A 77 -26.02 -1.23 19.37
C LEU A 77 -26.04 -1.84 17.97
N ILE A 78 -26.96 -1.42 17.11
CA ILE A 78 -27.01 -1.86 15.71
C ILE A 78 -25.69 -1.49 15.01
N VAL A 79 -25.19 -0.28 15.19
CA VAL A 79 -23.91 0.17 14.61
C VAL A 79 -22.75 -0.68 15.13
N MET A 80 -22.70 -0.95 16.42
CA MET A 80 -21.60 -1.70 17.03
C MET A 80 -21.59 -3.18 16.61
N ILE A 81 -22.75 -3.83 16.54
CA ILE A 81 -22.89 -5.21 16.02
C ILE A 81 -22.57 -5.25 14.52
N SER A 82 -23.03 -4.26 13.76
CA SER A 82 -22.73 -4.16 12.32
C SER A 82 -21.23 -3.99 12.08
N LEU A 83 -20.56 -3.15 12.87
CA LEU A 83 -19.10 -2.98 12.84
C LEU A 83 -18.37 -4.27 13.18
N TRP A 84 -18.78 -4.98 14.23
CA TRP A 84 -18.20 -6.27 14.59
C TRP A 84 -18.37 -7.30 13.46
N LEU A 85 -19.57 -7.39 12.89
CA LEU A 85 -19.87 -8.32 11.79
C LEU A 85 -19.02 -7.98 10.57
N LEU A 86 -18.86 -6.70 10.26
CA LEU A 86 -18.03 -6.23 9.17
C LEU A 86 -16.56 -6.60 9.37
N ILE A 87 -16.02 -6.46 10.59
CA ILE A 87 -14.64 -6.86 10.92
C ILE A 87 -14.47 -8.37 10.80
N ASN A 88 -15.40 -9.16 11.35
CA ASN A 88 -15.30 -10.62 11.33
C ASN A 88 -15.46 -11.21 9.92
N LEU A 89 -16.33 -10.62 9.10
CA LEU A 89 -16.53 -11.00 7.70
C LEU A 89 -15.56 -10.31 6.73
N SER A 90 -14.72 -9.39 7.19
CA SER A 90 -13.86 -8.58 6.32
C SER A 90 -13.00 -9.47 5.40
N ASN A 91 -12.42 -10.54 5.93
CA ASN A 91 -11.60 -11.48 5.16
C ASN A 91 -12.39 -12.16 4.02
N MET A 92 -13.67 -12.47 4.23
CA MET A 92 -14.55 -13.08 3.22
C MET A 92 -15.07 -12.06 2.21
N LEU A 93 -15.29 -10.82 2.66
CA LEU A 93 -15.81 -9.74 1.82
C LEU A 93 -14.70 -9.03 1.03
N MET A 94 -13.44 -9.15 1.43
CA MET A 94 -12.30 -8.50 0.80
C MET A 94 -12.25 -8.71 -0.73
N PRO A 95 -12.40 -9.94 -1.28
CA PRO A 95 -12.48 -10.15 -2.73
C PRO A 95 -13.55 -9.30 -3.42
N PHE A 96 -14.70 -9.10 -2.77
CA PHE A 96 -15.78 -8.26 -3.31
C PHE A 96 -15.43 -6.78 -3.22
N PHE A 97 -14.89 -6.31 -2.09
CA PHE A 97 -14.43 -4.92 -1.95
C PHE A 97 -13.33 -4.59 -2.96
N PHE A 98 -12.34 -5.47 -3.14
CA PHE A 98 -11.32 -5.30 -4.18
C PHE A 98 -11.92 -5.38 -5.58
N GLY A 99 -12.86 -6.29 -5.82
CA GLY A 99 -13.59 -6.39 -7.07
C GLY A 99 -14.30 -5.09 -7.43
N PHE A 100 -15.07 -4.52 -6.50
CA PHE A 100 -15.78 -3.26 -6.68
C PHE A 100 -14.82 -2.08 -6.80
N GLY A 101 -13.77 -2.04 -5.98
CA GLY A 101 -12.74 -1.01 -6.02
C GLY A 101 -11.99 -1.01 -7.35
N LEU A 102 -11.55 -2.18 -7.83
CA LEU A 102 -10.92 -2.33 -9.14
C LEU A 102 -11.90 -2.04 -10.26
N ALA A 103 -13.16 -2.45 -10.14
CA ALA A 103 -14.19 -2.13 -11.12
C ALA A 103 -14.39 -0.64 -11.29
N TYR A 104 -14.46 0.06 -10.17
CA TYR A 104 -14.56 1.50 -10.12
C TYR A 104 -13.30 2.16 -10.68
N PHE A 105 -12.11 1.70 -10.24
CA PHE A 105 -10.82 2.17 -10.73
C PHE A 105 -10.68 2.03 -12.24
N PHE A 106 -11.06 0.89 -12.78
CA PHE A 106 -10.92 0.59 -14.19
C PHE A 106 -12.04 1.16 -15.05
N ARG A 107 -13.14 1.67 -14.46
CA ARG A 107 -14.27 2.21 -15.20
C ARG A 107 -13.85 3.26 -16.23
N PHE A 108 -12.92 4.15 -15.89
CA PHE A 108 -12.46 5.18 -16.83
C PHE A 108 -11.71 4.56 -18.03
N ILE A 109 -10.88 3.53 -17.81
CA ILE A 109 -10.16 2.83 -18.88
C ILE A 109 -11.13 2.00 -19.74
N VAL A 110 -12.08 1.33 -19.10
CA VAL A 110 -13.11 0.54 -19.79
C VAL A 110 -13.95 1.45 -20.70
N GLY A 111 -14.27 2.68 -20.28
CA GLY A 111 -14.97 3.66 -21.12
C GLY A 111 -14.19 4.04 -22.38
N GLU A 112 -12.89 4.29 -22.27
CA GLU A 112 -12.03 4.59 -23.43
C GLU A 112 -11.89 3.39 -24.39
N ILE A 113 -11.87 2.15 -23.86
CA ILE A 113 -11.86 0.92 -24.68
C ILE A 113 -13.21 0.70 -25.39
N GLN A 114 -14.31 1.20 -24.85
CA GLN A 114 -15.64 1.04 -25.46
C GLN A 114 -15.84 1.91 -26.70
N GLU A 115 -15.22 3.09 -26.76
CA GLU A 115 -15.36 4.05 -27.85
C GLU A 115 -14.04 4.34 -28.56
N ILE A 116 -13.38 3.29 -29.06
CA ILE A 116 -12.09 3.46 -29.75
C ILE A 116 -12.30 4.29 -31.04
N PRO A 117 -11.67 5.48 -31.15
CA PRO A 117 -11.72 6.27 -32.36
C PRO A 117 -10.81 5.63 -33.41
N LEU A 118 -11.37 5.12 -34.51
CA LEU A 118 -10.59 4.58 -35.63
C LEU A 118 -10.22 5.70 -36.62
N PRO A 119 -9.07 5.57 -37.32
CA PRO A 119 -8.80 6.40 -38.49
C PRO A 119 -9.95 6.26 -39.51
N PHE A 120 -10.32 7.36 -40.18
CA PHE A 120 -11.52 7.51 -41.04
C PHE A 120 -12.87 7.81 -40.33
N GLY A 121 -12.86 8.26 -39.07
CA GLY A 121 -14.07 8.80 -38.43
C GLY A 121 -15.12 7.75 -38.04
N ARG A 122 -14.76 6.46 -38.09
CA ARG A 122 -15.59 5.37 -37.55
C ARG A 122 -15.28 5.19 -36.07
N ARG A 123 -16.31 4.93 -35.26
CA ARG A 123 -16.15 4.54 -33.84
C ARG A 123 -16.43 3.06 -33.71
N LEU A 124 -15.47 2.28 -33.19
CA LEU A 124 -15.71 0.89 -32.85
C LEU A 124 -16.36 0.85 -31.47
N ARG A 125 -17.61 0.36 -31.40
CA ARG A 125 -18.31 0.16 -30.13
C ARG A 125 -18.05 -1.25 -29.63
N VAL A 126 -17.21 -1.38 -28.61
CA VAL A 126 -16.91 -2.67 -27.98
C VAL A 126 -17.94 -2.91 -26.87
N PRO A 127 -18.60 -4.08 -26.79
CA PRO A 127 -19.49 -4.39 -25.68
C PRO A 127 -18.76 -4.30 -24.34
N LYS A 128 -19.42 -3.78 -23.29
CA LYS A 128 -18.80 -3.55 -21.97
C LYS A 128 -18.09 -4.80 -21.43
N ILE A 129 -18.71 -5.96 -21.59
CA ILE A 129 -18.17 -7.26 -21.15
C ILE A 129 -16.84 -7.56 -21.84
N VAL A 130 -16.75 -7.31 -23.14
CA VAL A 130 -15.54 -7.55 -23.93
C VAL A 130 -14.45 -6.56 -23.54
N ALA A 131 -14.79 -5.28 -23.35
CA ALA A 131 -13.85 -4.27 -22.87
C ALA A 131 -13.30 -4.61 -21.48
N SER A 132 -14.14 -5.05 -20.54
CA SER A 132 -13.73 -5.51 -19.21
C SER A 132 -12.86 -6.77 -19.25
N LEU A 133 -13.17 -7.74 -20.12
CA LEU A 133 -12.35 -8.95 -20.32
C LEU A 133 -10.97 -8.63 -20.89
N ILE A 134 -10.91 -7.76 -21.91
CA ILE A 134 -9.66 -7.29 -22.51
C ILE A 134 -8.80 -6.61 -21.45
N LEU A 135 -9.40 -5.67 -20.69
CA LEU A 135 -8.68 -4.94 -19.65
C LEU A 135 -8.19 -5.85 -18.53
N PHE A 136 -9.01 -6.81 -18.10
CA PHE A 136 -8.62 -7.76 -17.07
C PHE A 136 -7.47 -8.66 -17.55
N GLY A 137 -7.55 -9.17 -18.78
CA GLY A 137 -6.47 -9.95 -19.39
C GLY A 137 -5.19 -9.14 -19.56
N LEU A 138 -5.29 -7.89 -20.00
CA LEU A 138 -4.17 -6.96 -20.13
C LEU A 138 -3.55 -6.64 -18.76
N THR A 139 -4.37 -6.40 -17.74
CA THR A 139 -3.92 -6.16 -16.37
C THR A 139 -3.19 -7.38 -15.81
N LEU A 140 -3.76 -8.58 -15.92
CA LEU A 140 -3.10 -9.82 -15.51
C LEU A 140 -1.81 -10.07 -16.29
N GLY A 141 -1.82 -9.78 -17.59
CA GLY A 141 -0.64 -9.88 -18.45
C GLY A 141 0.47 -8.94 -18.02
N ILE A 142 0.16 -7.66 -17.77
CA ILE A 142 1.11 -6.66 -17.26
C ILE A 142 1.64 -7.07 -15.89
N ILE A 143 0.77 -7.48 -14.97
CA ILE A 143 1.18 -7.91 -13.63
C ILE A 143 2.10 -9.15 -13.74
N GLY A 144 1.71 -10.15 -14.53
CA GLY A 144 2.50 -11.36 -14.75
C GLY A 144 3.85 -11.07 -15.40
N LEU A 145 3.89 -10.21 -16.42
CA LEU A 145 5.12 -9.76 -17.08
C LEU A 145 6.00 -8.96 -16.12
N LEU A 146 5.40 -8.07 -15.32
CA LEU A 146 6.10 -7.30 -14.31
C LEU A 146 6.72 -8.23 -13.27
N PHE A 147 5.98 -9.19 -12.73
CA PHE A 147 6.55 -10.18 -11.81
C PHE A 147 7.65 -11.00 -12.47
N TRP A 148 7.47 -11.42 -13.72
CA TRP A 148 8.46 -12.19 -14.45
C TRP A 148 9.76 -11.42 -14.73
N ILE A 149 9.69 -10.11 -14.94
CA ILE A 149 10.87 -9.25 -15.13
C ILE A 149 11.49 -8.86 -13.78
N VAL A 150 10.65 -8.42 -12.84
CA VAL A 150 11.07 -7.80 -11.58
C VAL A 150 11.60 -8.84 -10.60
N ILE A 151 10.97 -10.02 -10.48
CA ILE A 151 11.41 -11.01 -9.48
C ILE A 151 12.84 -11.48 -9.75
N PRO A 152 13.20 -11.97 -10.95
CA PRO A 152 14.58 -12.40 -11.23
C PRO A 152 15.55 -11.25 -11.01
N GLN A 153 15.20 -10.06 -11.49
CA GLN A 153 16.04 -8.88 -11.34
C GLN A 153 16.28 -8.52 -9.87
N ILE A 154 15.27 -8.57 -9.01
CA ILE A 154 15.45 -8.27 -7.59
C ILE A 154 16.29 -9.35 -6.89
N VAL A 155 16.08 -10.62 -7.22
CA VAL A 155 16.91 -11.73 -6.69
C VAL A 155 18.37 -11.53 -7.10
N ASP A 156 18.62 -11.31 -8.39
CA ASP A 156 19.95 -11.06 -8.94
C ASP A 156 20.57 -9.78 -8.37
N GLN A 157 19.79 -8.72 -8.16
CA GLN A 157 20.26 -7.49 -7.52
C GLN A 157 20.62 -7.70 -6.04
N THR A 158 19.88 -8.54 -5.33
CA THR A 158 20.14 -8.81 -3.90
C THR A 158 21.40 -9.66 -3.73
N LEU A 159 21.57 -10.66 -4.58
CA LEU A 159 22.78 -11.48 -4.65
C LEU A 159 23.98 -10.66 -5.12
N GLY A 160 23.82 -9.85 -6.17
CA GLY A 160 24.86 -8.95 -6.67
C GLY A 160 25.25 -7.85 -5.69
N MET A 161 24.37 -7.46 -4.77
CA MET A 161 24.68 -6.46 -3.74
C MET A 161 25.63 -7.03 -2.68
N SER A 162 25.43 -8.27 -2.23
CA SER A 162 26.33 -8.88 -1.23
C SER A 162 27.74 -9.00 -1.82
N GLU A 163 27.85 -9.49 -3.05
CA GLU A 163 29.12 -9.56 -3.77
C GLU A 163 29.71 -8.17 -4.04
N GLY A 164 28.89 -7.22 -4.47
CA GLY A 164 29.31 -5.86 -4.79
C GLY A 164 29.83 -5.07 -3.60
N LEU A 165 29.21 -5.21 -2.42
CA LEU A 165 29.68 -4.57 -1.18
C LEU A 165 31.05 -5.08 -0.76
N VAL A 166 31.33 -6.36 -0.98
CA VAL A 166 32.60 -6.99 -0.60
C VAL A 166 33.67 -6.66 -1.58
N LYS A 167 33.33 -6.69 -2.87
CA LYS A 167 34.23 -6.24 -3.92
C LYS A 167 34.59 -4.78 -3.70
N PHE A 168 33.62 -3.92 -3.37
CA PHE A 168 33.88 -2.54 -2.99
C PHE A 168 34.80 -2.47 -1.77
N TYR A 169 34.52 -3.20 -0.69
CA TYR A 169 35.37 -3.18 0.49
C TYR A 169 36.81 -3.67 0.18
N ARG A 170 36.95 -4.83 -0.47
CA ARG A 170 38.21 -5.49 -0.80
C ARG A 170 39.04 -4.73 -1.82
N ASP A 171 38.42 -4.24 -2.90
CA ASP A 171 39.14 -3.69 -4.04
C ASP A 171 39.27 -2.17 -3.95
N THR A 172 38.56 -1.54 -3.02
CA THR A 172 38.64 -0.09 -2.76
C THR A 172 39.15 0.23 -1.38
N ILE A 173 38.38 -0.15 -0.34
CA ILE A 173 38.61 0.35 1.01
C ILE A 173 39.92 -0.21 1.56
N VAL A 174 40.17 -1.51 1.35
CA VAL A 174 41.40 -2.16 1.81
C VAL A 174 42.65 -1.56 1.11
N PRO A 175 42.75 -1.48 -0.24
CA PRO A 175 43.83 -0.79 -0.94
C PRO A 175 44.05 0.64 -0.50
N PHE A 176 42.97 1.42 -0.32
CA PHE A 176 43.07 2.81 0.08
C PHE A 176 43.60 2.98 1.51
N VAL A 177 43.10 2.18 2.45
CA VAL A 177 43.43 2.29 3.88
C VAL A 177 44.74 1.57 4.21
N ALA A 178 44.83 0.28 3.87
CA ALA A 178 45.94 -0.60 4.22
C ALA A 178 47.06 -0.64 3.17
N GLY A 179 46.81 -0.18 1.94
CA GLY A 179 47.80 -0.21 0.86
C GLY A 179 47.73 -1.48 0.05
N THR A 180 48.44 -1.46 -1.08
CA THR A 180 48.67 -2.63 -1.93
C THR A 180 50.17 -2.92 -2.00
N SER A 181 50.55 -4.02 -2.65
CA SER A 181 51.96 -4.34 -2.89
C SER A 181 52.70 -3.28 -3.70
N GLU A 182 51.99 -2.44 -4.46
CA GLU A 182 52.58 -1.41 -5.34
C GLU A 182 52.39 0.03 -4.82
N GLU A 183 51.30 0.31 -4.09
CA GLU A 183 50.99 1.66 -3.59
C GLU A 183 50.72 1.68 -2.08
N LYS A 184 51.42 2.56 -1.36
CA LYS A 184 51.27 2.73 0.09
C LYS A 184 49.89 3.27 0.47
N GLY A 185 49.21 2.59 1.38
CA GLY A 185 47.92 3.00 1.92
C GLY A 185 48.01 4.20 2.86
N VAL A 186 46.86 4.72 3.29
CA VAL A 186 46.79 5.79 4.31
C VAL A 186 47.53 5.39 5.58
N LEU A 187 47.40 4.13 6.03
CA LEU A 187 48.09 3.64 7.24
C LEU A 187 49.61 3.62 7.07
N ASP A 188 50.12 3.24 5.90
CA ASP A 188 51.56 3.26 5.61
C ASP A 188 52.11 4.68 5.51
N LYS A 189 51.35 5.61 4.92
CA LYS A 189 51.73 7.03 4.84
C LYS A 189 51.78 7.68 6.23
N ILE A 190 50.87 7.30 7.12
CA ILE A 190 50.86 7.74 8.53
C ILE A 190 52.07 7.19 9.28
N GLU A 191 52.45 5.94 9.05
CA GLU A 191 53.65 5.35 9.66
C GLU A 191 54.93 6.01 9.14
N ASP A 192 55.05 6.22 7.82
CA ASP A 192 56.19 6.92 7.21
C ASP A 192 56.35 8.34 7.78
N PHE A 193 55.26 9.07 7.95
CA PHE A 193 55.27 10.39 8.59
C PHE A 193 55.82 10.33 10.02
N GLY A 194 55.43 9.30 10.76
CA GLY A 194 55.93 9.06 12.12
C GLY A 194 57.39 8.66 12.20
N ASN A 195 57.84 7.83 11.26
CA ASN A 195 59.23 7.37 11.17
C ASN A 195 60.19 8.51 10.78
N ASN A 196 59.71 9.49 10.01
CA ASN A 196 60.47 10.68 9.63
C ASN A 196 60.45 11.79 10.72
N SER A 197 59.70 11.60 11.81
CA SER A 197 59.62 12.56 12.90
C SER A 197 60.68 12.31 13.97
N SER A 198 61.39 13.36 14.38
CA SER A 198 62.42 13.29 15.44
C SER A 198 61.85 12.99 16.84
N SER A 199 60.52 13.06 17.01
CA SER A 199 59.84 12.82 18.29
C SER A 199 59.52 11.35 18.50
N SER A 200 60.01 10.78 19.61
CA SER A 200 59.72 9.39 20.00
C SER A 200 58.25 9.14 20.32
N LEU A 201 57.50 10.17 20.71
CA LEU A 201 56.04 10.09 20.92
C LEU A 201 55.29 9.97 19.59
N ILE A 202 55.68 10.77 18.58
CA ILE A 202 55.03 10.74 17.26
C ILE A 202 55.23 9.38 16.59
N ARG A 203 56.41 8.78 16.71
CA ARG A 203 56.68 7.43 16.18
C ARG A 203 55.86 6.33 16.86
N LYS A 204 55.69 6.39 18.19
CA LYS A 204 54.85 5.43 18.93
C LYS A 204 53.38 5.55 18.58
N VAL A 205 52.86 6.78 18.45
CA VAL A 205 51.45 7.05 18.12
C VAL A 205 51.12 6.59 16.70
N THR A 206 52.01 6.83 15.74
CA THR A 206 51.82 6.43 14.34
C THR A 206 51.94 4.92 14.14
N GLN A 207 52.88 4.25 14.81
CA GLN A 207 52.95 2.77 14.83
C GLN A 207 51.72 2.14 15.47
N PHE A 208 51.22 2.71 16.57
CA PHE A 208 49.96 2.29 17.19
C PHE A 208 48.77 2.47 16.23
N ALA A 209 48.68 3.62 15.56
CA ALA A 209 47.63 3.91 14.59
C ALA A 209 47.64 2.93 13.41
N LYS A 210 48.82 2.53 12.91
CA LYS A 210 48.93 1.49 11.88
C LYS A 210 48.46 0.14 12.41
N TYR A 211 48.96 -0.31 13.56
CA TYR A 211 48.62 -1.62 14.10
C TYR A 211 47.12 -1.77 14.41
N GLU A 212 46.52 -0.80 15.11
CA GLU A 212 45.08 -0.83 15.40
C GLU A 212 44.24 -0.58 14.15
N GLY A 213 44.67 0.31 13.25
CA GLY A 213 44.00 0.55 11.98
C GLY A 213 43.93 -0.70 11.11
N GLN A 214 45.03 -1.44 11.02
CA GLN A 214 45.13 -2.67 10.23
C GLN A 214 44.28 -3.79 10.84
N LYS A 215 44.27 -3.91 12.17
CA LYS A 215 43.39 -4.83 12.90
C LYS A 215 41.91 -4.53 12.67
N ILE A 216 41.50 -3.26 12.63
CA ILE A 216 40.13 -2.85 12.31
C ILE A 216 39.78 -3.25 10.86
N VAL A 217 40.67 -3.02 9.91
CA VAL A 217 40.49 -3.43 8.52
C VAL A 217 40.30 -4.94 8.41
N ASP A 218 41.15 -5.73 9.06
CA ASP A 218 41.05 -7.19 9.04
C ASP A 218 39.78 -7.71 9.72
N GLN A 219 39.38 -7.09 10.85
CA GLN A 219 38.14 -7.45 11.55
C GLN A 219 36.91 -7.15 10.70
N VAL A 220 36.85 -5.99 10.05
CA VAL A 220 35.74 -5.64 9.16
C VAL A 220 35.74 -6.53 7.92
N GLN A 221 36.90 -6.84 7.33
CA GLN A 221 37.01 -7.76 6.20
C GLN A 221 36.49 -9.16 6.55
N ASN A 222 36.91 -9.70 7.69
CA ASN A 222 36.51 -11.03 8.15
C ASN A 222 35.03 -11.06 8.54
N TYR A 223 34.51 -10.02 9.18
CA TYR A 223 33.10 -9.90 9.51
C TYR A 223 32.23 -9.80 8.26
N LEU A 224 32.65 -9.00 7.27
CA LEU A 224 31.96 -8.92 5.99
C LEU A 224 32.00 -10.30 5.32
N THR A 225 33.17 -10.89 5.11
CA THR A 225 33.32 -12.17 4.39
C THR A 225 32.56 -13.32 5.04
N ALA A 226 32.57 -13.41 6.38
CA ALA A 226 31.84 -14.46 7.11
C ALA A 226 30.32 -14.26 7.09
N ASN A 227 29.84 -13.02 7.11
CA ASN A 227 28.41 -12.72 7.10
C ASN A 227 27.84 -12.47 5.72
N LEU A 228 28.64 -12.62 4.66
CA LEU A 228 28.15 -12.50 3.30
C LEU A 228 27.19 -13.60 2.92
N GLY A 229 27.54 -14.83 3.29
CA GLY A 229 26.67 -15.98 3.13
C GLY A 229 25.34 -15.70 3.80
N SER A 230 25.36 -15.18 5.03
CA SER A 230 24.15 -14.86 5.77
C SER A 230 23.40 -13.62 5.27
N LEU A 231 24.06 -12.61 4.67
CA LEU A 231 23.42 -11.46 4.01
C LEU A 231 22.75 -11.86 2.70
N ALA A 232 23.42 -12.65 1.88
CA ALA A 232 22.88 -13.23 0.66
C ALA A 232 21.71 -14.17 1.00
N GLU A 233 21.89 -15.06 1.98
CA GLU A 233 20.85 -15.96 2.49
C GLU A 233 19.67 -15.16 3.06
N THR A 234 19.89 -14.17 3.91
CA THR A 234 18.82 -13.32 4.49
C THR A 234 18.05 -12.56 3.41
N GLY A 235 18.73 -12.06 2.38
CA GLY A 235 18.13 -11.45 1.21
C GLY A 235 17.28 -12.45 0.43
N THR A 236 17.86 -13.60 0.05
CA THR A 236 17.15 -14.68 -0.65
C THR A 236 16.04 -15.31 0.19
N ASP A 237 16.11 -15.26 1.52
CA ASP A 237 15.09 -15.74 2.43
C ASP A 237 14.00 -14.69 2.65
N PHE A 238 14.34 -13.40 2.69
CA PHE A 238 13.34 -12.34 2.64
C PHE A 238 12.55 -12.43 1.33
N PHE A 239 13.23 -12.55 0.19
CA PHE A 239 12.57 -12.76 -1.11
C PHE A 239 11.89 -14.10 -1.18
N GLY A 240 12.51 -15.16 -0.69
CA GLY A 240 11.91 -16.49 -0.62
C GLY A 240 10.68 -16.48 0.27
N ARG A 241 10.60 -15.63 1.30
CA ARG A 241 9.40 -15.45 2.13
C ARG A 241 8.36 -14.58 1.44
N VAL A 242 8.74 -13.47 0.80
CA VAL A 242 7.83 -12.62 0.02
C VAL A 242 7.26 -13.44 -1.14
N PHE A 243 8.11 -14.05 -1.96
CA PHE A 243 7.77 -14.99 -3.01
C PHE A 243 6.99 -16.17 -2.47
N ARG A 244 7.36 -16.83 -1.36
CA ARG A 244 6.53 -17.92 -0.79
C ARG A 244 5.20 -17.44 -0.25
N ARG A 245 5.05 -16.18 0.19
CA ARG A 245 3.75 -15.61 0.61
C ARG A 245 2.89 -15.28 -0.61
N PHE A 246 3.47 -14.71 -1.66
CA PHE A 246 2.81 -14.49 -2.95
C PHE A 246 2.52 -15.81 -3.68
N SER A 247 3.42 -16.78 -3.60
CA SER A 247 3.31 -18.10 -4.20
C SER A 247 2.48 -19.03 -3.33
N SER A 248 2.36 -18.83 -2.02
CA SER A 248 1.32 -19.50 -1.22
C SER A 248 -0.05 -18.93 -1.53
N MET A 249 -0.12 -17.65 -1.92
CA MET A 249 -1.31 -17.07 -2.55
C MET A 249 -1.56 -17.68 -3.95
N ALA A 250 -0.49 -17.99 -4.70
CA ALA A 250 -0.57 -18.58 -6.04
C ALA A 250 -0.75 -20.12 -6.07
N ILE A 251 -0.27 -20.88 -5.08
CA ILE A 251 -0.45 -22.33 -4.89
C ILE A 251 -1.85 -22.61 -4.35
N GLY A 252 -2.49 -21.62 -3.73
CA GLY A 252 -3.93 -21.49 -3.76
C GLY A 252 -4.43 -21.13 -5.17
N VAL A 253 -4.03 -21.86 -6.22
CA VAL A 253 -4.45 -21.64 -7.62
C VAL A 253 -5.97 -21.53 -7.67
N GLY A 254 -6.68 -22.40 -6.94
CA GLY A 254 -8.12 -22.32 -6.78
C GLY A 254 -8.60 -21.02 -6.12
N GLY A 255 -7.93 -20.55 -5.07
CA GLY A 255 -8.26 -19.30 -4.36
C GLY A 255 -7.96 -18.05 -5.19
N PHE A 256 -6.78 -17.95 -5.81
CA PHE A 256 -6.42 -16.85 -6.71
C PHE A 256 -7.31 -16.82 -7.94
N LEU A 257 -7.53 -17.96 -8.63
CA LEU A 257 -8.48 -17.99 -9.75
C LEU A 257 -9.90 -17.68 -9.29
N THR A 258 -10.33 -18.12 -8.11
CA THR A 258 -11.65 -17.77 -7.58
C THR A 258 -11.74 -16.28 -7.27
N THR A 259 -10.75 -15.68 -6.60
CA THR A 259 -10.72 -14.23 -6.32
C THR A 259 -10.59 -13.41 -7.59
N ALA A 260 -9.76 -13.82 -8.54
CA ALA A 260 -9.57 -13.17 -9.84
C ALA A 260 -10.84 -13.29 -10.70
N PHE A 261 -11.48 -14.46 -10.70
CA PHE A 261 -12.77 -14.69 -11.35
C PHE A 261 -13.90 -13.91 -10.69
N LEU A 262 -13.98 -13.87 -9.35
CA LEU A 262 -14.93 -13.04 -8.61
C LEU A 262 -14.69 -11.55 -8.86
N THR A 263 -13.43 -11.11 -8.87
CA THR A 263 -13.03 -9.74 -9.22
C THR A 263 -13.48 -9.40 -10.64
N LEU A 264 -13.27 -10.32 -11.59
CA LEU A 264 -13.71 -10.17 -12.98
C LEU A 264 -15.24 -10.15 -13.08
N MET A 265 -15.94 -11.03 -12.37
CA MET A 265 -17.40 -11.05 -12.30
C MET A 265 -17.92 -9.73 -11.73
N VAL A 266 -17.35 -9.25 -10.62
CA VAL A 266 -17.72 -7.95 -10.04
C VAL A 266 -17.37 -6.82 -11.00
N LEU A 267 -16.22 -6.83 -11.69
CA LEU A 267 -15.88 -5.85 -12.73
C LEU A 267 -16.93 -5.79 -13.84
N ILE A 268 -17.39 -6.95 -14.32
CA ILE A 268 -18.40 -7.04 -15.38
C ILE A 268 -19.78 -6.58 -14.88
N TYR A 269 -20.21 -7.07 -13.72
CA TYR A 269 -21.54 -6.77 -13.16
C TYR A 269 -21.64 -5.36 -12.60
N ALA A 270 -20.63 -4.90 -11.87
CA ALA A 270 -20.54 -3.52 -11.39
C ALA A 270 -20.49 -2.56 -12.58
N GLY A 271 -19.68 -2.83 -13.62
CA GLY A 271 -19.62 -1.96 -14.81
C GLY A 271 -20.94 -1.84 -15.60
N HIS A 272 -21.82 -2.85 -15.51
CA HIS A 272 -23.14 -2.82 -16.14
C HIS A 272 -24.20 -2.17 -15.23
N SER A 273 -24.17 -2.49 -13.93
CA SER A 273 -25.30 -2.26 -13.03
C SER A 273 -25.01 -1.30 -11.87
N LEU A 274 -23.83 -0.65 -11.82
CA LEU A 274 -23.49 0.28 -10.73
C LEU A 274 -24.54 1.37 -10.58
N GLU A 275 -24.98 1.96 -11.69
CA GLU A 275 -25.98 3.03 -11.69
C GLU A 275 -27.33 2.53 -11.16
N THR A 276 -27.71 1.29 -11.49
CA THR A 276 -28.92 0.65 -10.97
C THR A 276 -28.79 0.32 -9.48
N TYR A 277 -27.64 -0.17 -9.03
CA TYR A 277 -27.40 -0.44 -7.60
C TYR A 277 -27.40 0.85 -6.78
N VAL A 278 -26.81 1.91 -7.32
CA VAL A 278 -26.81 3.24 -6.70
C VAL A 278 -28.23 3.80 -6.66
N GLY A 279 -29.00 3.70 -7.75
CA GLY A 279 -30.41 4.11 -7.77
C GLY A 279 -31.24 3.38 -6.73
N ASN A 280 -31.17 2.05 -6.70
CA ASN A 280 -31.87 1.23 -5.71
C ASN A 280 -31.43 1.55 -4.27
N PHE A 281 -30.16 1.92 -4.06
CA PHE A 281 -29.66 2.35 -2.76
C PHE A 281 -30.25 3.70 -2.35
N VAL A 282 -30.37 4.65 -3.28
CA VAL A 282 -31.02 5.94 -3.03
C VAL A 282 -32.51 5.75 -2.73
N ASP A 283 -33.16 4.80 -3.39
CA ASP A 283 -34.58 4.47 -3.16
C ASP A 283 -34.87 3.96 -1.73
N LEU A 284 -33.85 3.51 -0.98
CA LEU A 284 -34.00 3.16 0.44
C LEU A 284 -34.23 4.38 1.34
N PHE A 285 -33.93 5.59 0.85
CA PHE A 285 -34.12 6.83 1.58
C PHE A 285 -35.51 7.44 1.30
N PRO A 286 -36.10 8.19 2.26
CA PRO A 286 -37.34 8.92 2.03
C PRO A 286 -37.23 9.86 0.82
N LEU A 287 -38.29 9.98 0.01
CA LEU A 287 -38.30 10.78 -1.23
C LEU A 287 -37.72 12.19 -1.05
N GLU A 288 -38.05 12.84 0.07
CA GLU A 288 -37.59 14.19 0.42
C GLU A 288 -36.05 14.30 0.52
N LYS A 289 -35.35 13.21 0.85
CA LYS A 289 -33.90 13.17 1.05
C LYS A 289 -33.14 12.59 -0.14
N GLN A 290 -33.82 11.94 -1.08
CA GLN A 290 -33.18 11.29 -2.23
C GLN A 290 -32.35 12.27 -3.07
N GLY A 291 -32.84 13.50 -3.23
CA GLY A 291 -32.09 14.57 -3.92
C GLY A 291 -30.73 14.87 -3.26
N HIS A 292 -30.71 14.99 -1.94
CA HIS A 292 -29.46 15.20 -1.20
C HIS A 292 -28.51 14.01 -1.32
N VAL A 293 -29.03 12.78 -1.21
CA VAL A 293 -28.19 11.56 -1.35
C VAL A 293 -27.57 11.49 -2.75
N TRP A 294 -28.32 11.83 -3.80
CA TRP A 294 -27.78 11.94 -5.16
C TRP A 294 -26.67 12.97 -5.27
N GLN A 295 -26.80 14.13 -4.63
CA GLN A 295 -25.73 15.15 -4.61
C GLN A 295 -24.46 14.62 -3.96
N TYR A 296 -24.55 13.97 -2.80
CA TYR A 296 -23.39 13.33 -2.14
C TYR A 296 -22.72 12.31 -3.06
N LEU A 297 -23.50 11.39 -3.64
CA LEU A 297 -22.97 10.34 -4.50
C LEU A 297 -22.35 10.88 -5.78
N HIS A 298 -22.95 11.91 -6.37
CA HIS A 298 -22.44 12.56 -7.58
C HIS A 298 -21.09 13.22 -7.30
N GLU A 299 -20.98 13.97 -6.20
CA GLU A 299 -19.75 14.68 -5.84
C GLU A 299 -18.63 13.70 -5.46
N ILE A 300 -18.95 12.65 -4.70
CA ILE A 300 -18.00 11.55 -4.42
C ILE A 300 -17.52 10.92 -5.72
N ASN A 301 -18.44 10.58 -6.64
CA ASN A 301 -18.07 9.93 -7.89
C ASN A 301 -17.19 10.82 -8.77
N LYS A 302 -17.53 12.11 -8.88
CA LYS A 302 -16.76 13.09 -9.65
C LYS A 302 -15.34 13.24 -9.13
N ASN A 303 -15.17 13.40 -7.81
CA ASN A 303 -13.85 13.60 -7.19
C ASN A 303 -13.01 12.32 -7.21
N MET A 304 -13.64 11.16 -6.98
CA MET A 304 -12.99 9.85 -7.12
C MET A 304 -12.51 9.58 -8.53
N GLU A 305 -13.37 9.80 -9.53
CA GLU A 305 -12.98 9.60 -10.93
C GLU A 305 -11.83 10.52 -11.35
N ALA A 306 -11.89 11.80 -10.96
CA ALA A 306 -10.82 12.76 -11.22
C ALA A 306 -9.51 12.37 -10.53
N PHE A 307 -9.57 11.89 -9.28
CA PHE A 307 -8.38 11.43 -8.54
C PHE A 307 -7.74 10.23 -9.20
N LEU A 308 -8.52 9.19 -9.53
CA LEU A 308 -7.98 7.94 -10.10
C LEU A 308 -7.38 8.19 -11.48
N ARG A 309 -8.04 9.02 -12.32
CA ARG A 309 -7.49 9.45 -13.62
C ARG A 309 -6.20 10.23 -13.43
N GLY A 310 -6.17 11.18 -12.50
CA GLY A 310 -4.97 11.96 -12.17
C GLY A 310 -3.82 11.07 -11.70
N GLN A 311 -4.09 10.13 -10.81
CA GLN A 311 -3.11 9.19 -10.27
C GLN A 311 -2.46 8.33 -11.35
N VAL A 312 -3.23 7.85 -12.34
CA VAL A 312 -2.68 7.11 -13.48
C VAL A 312 -1.74 7.97 -14.31
N VAL A 313 -2.09 9.23 -14.57
CA VAL A 313 -1.21 10.17 -15.28
C VAL A 313 0.06 10.44 -14.47
N VAL A 314 -0.03 10.65 -13.16
CA VAL A 314 1.13 10.84 -12.27
C VAL A 314 2.08 9.64 -12.34
N ILE A 315 1.56 8.41 -12.21
CA ILE A 315 2.35 7.17 -12.30
C ILE A 315 3.11 7.13 -13.63
N LEU A 316 2.44 7.40 -14.75
CA LEU A 316 3.04 7.37 -16.09
C LEU A 316 4.12 8.46 -16.26
N VAL A 317 3.84 9.68 -15.83
CA VAL A 317 4.77 10.81 -15.94
C VAL A 317 6.01 10.57 -15.07
N ILE A 318 5.83 10.15 -13.82
CA ILE A 318 6.94 9.86 -12.91
C ILE A 318 7.75 8.68 -13.43
N SER A 319 7.09 7.61 -13.92
CA SER A 319 7.81 6.51 -14.58
C SER A 319 8.68 7.03 -15.73
N LEU A 320 8.13 7.84 -16.63
CA LEU A 320 8.88 8.34 -17.78
C LEU A 320 10.07 9.23 -17.36
N ILE A 321 9.85 10.16 -16.42
CA ILE A 321 10.91 11.02 -15.89
C ILE A 321 12.00 10.17 -15.23
N SER A 322 11.63 9.23 -14.36
CA SER A 322 12.59 8.34 -13.70
C SER A 322 13.38 7.50 -14.69
N ILE A 323 12.73 6.93 -15.72
CA ILE A 323 13.41 6.17 -16.78
C ILE A 323 14.45 7.05 -17.47
N VAL A 324 14.10 8.27 -17.87
CA VAL A 324 15.00 9.19 -18.56
C VAL A 324 16.17 9.59 -17.66
N VAL A 325 15.89 10.03 -16.43
CA VAL A 325 16.91 10.49 -15.48
C VAL A 325 17.88 9.36 -15.12
N TYR A 326 17.38 8.17 -14.79
CA TYR A 326 18.24 7.03 -14.46
C TYR A 326 19.00 6.50 -15.69
N SER A 327 18.43 6.62 -16.89
CA SER A 327 19.15 6.27 -18.13
C SER A 327 20.30 7.23 -18.41
N ILE A 328 20.11 8.54 -18.18
CA ILE A 328 21.17 9.56 -18.33
C ILE A 328 22.30 9.32 -17.33
N ILE A 329 21.97 8.98 -16.08
CA ILE A 329 22.95 8.59 -15.06
C ILE A 329 23.66 7.28 -15.43
N GLY A 330 23.09 6.49 -16.33
CA GLY A 330 23.59 5.19 -16.77
C GLY A 330 23.38 4.10 -15.72
N VAL A 331 22.28 4.18 -14.97
CA VAL A 331 21.85 3.13 -14.04
C VAL A 331 21.49 1.89 -14.87
N PRO A 332 22.04 0.69 -14.57
CA PRO A 332 21.62 -0.52 -15.25
C PRO A 332 20.11 -0.76 -15.04
N PHE A 333 19.43 -1.33 -16.04
CA PHE A 333 17.98 -1.57 -15.97
C PHE A 333 17.13 -0.32 -15.65
N ALA A 334 17.58 0.88 -16.06
CA ALA A 334 16.88 2.14 -15.80
C ALA A 334 15.38 2.13 -16.19
N LEU A 335 15.02 1.36 -17.24
CA LEU A 335 13.62 1.14 -17.62
C LEU A 335 12.81 0.52 -16.48
N VAL A 336 13.29 -0.60 -15.93
CA VAL A 336 12.58 -1.31 -14.85
C VAL A 336 12.59 -0.48 -13.57
N VAL A 337 13.73 0.14 -13.24
CA VAL A 337 13.87 1.02 -12.07
C VAL A 337 12.89 2.19 -12.15
N GLY A 338 12.78 2.85 -13.30
CA GLY A 338 11.85 3.96 -13.49
C GLY A 338 10.38 3.54 -13.51
N LEU A 339 10.05 2.36 -14.09
CA LEU A 339 8.70 1.80 -13.97
C LEU A 339 8.33 1.51 -12.51
N MET A 340 9.24 0.91 -11.73
CA MET A 340 9.02 0.70 -10.30
C MET A 340 8.82 2.02 -9.56
N ALA A 341 9.64 3.04 -9.85
CA ALA A 341 9.50 4.36 -9.23
C ALA A 341 8.10 4.95 -9.44
N GLY A 342 7.58 4.91 -10.67
CA GLY A 342 6.24 5.43 -10.95
C GLY A 342 5.12 4.57 -10.36
N ILE A 343 5.19 3.24 -10.45
CA ILE A 343 4.17 2.34 -9.85
C ILE A 343 4.13 2.51 -8.33
N SER A 344 5.29 2.60 -7.69
CA SER A 344 5.39 2.88 -6.26
C SER A 344 4.84 4.26 -5.90
N ASN A 345 4.77 5.20 -6.86
CA ASN A 345 4.12 6.49 -6.67
C ASN A 345 2.59 6.43 -6.73
N ALA A 346 1.99 5.24 -6.86
CA ALA A 346 0.57 5.02 -6.57
C ALA A 346 0.24 5.43 -5.12
N ILE A 347 1.21 5.30 -4.22
CA ILE A 347 1.20 5.95 -2.91
C ILE A 347 2.08 7.20 -3.07
N PRO A 348 1.50 8.42 -3.13
CA PRO A 348 2.24 9.65 -3.33
C PRO A 348 3.43 9.75 -2.38
N THR A 349 4.53 10.30 -2.89
CA THR A 349 5.83 10.49 -2.20
C THR A 349 6.67 9.22 -2.02
N PHE A 350 6.11 8.00 -2.06
CA PHE A 350 6.89 6.77 -1.91
C PHE A 350 7.64 6.37 -3.20
N GLY A 351 7.14 6.78 -4.36
CA GLY A 351 7.67 6.37 -5.66
C GLY A 351 9.16 6.66 -5.86
N PRO A 352 9.59 7.93 -5.78
CA PRO A 352 10.99 8.31 -5.96
C PRO A 352 11.95 7.63 -4.98
N PHE A 353 11.53 7.39 -3.72
CA PHE A 353 12.36 6.68 -2.74
C PHE A 353 12.54 5.21 -3.11
N ILE A 354 11.45 4.50 -3.40
CA ILE A 354 11.51 3.08 -3.75
C ILE A 354 12.30 2.90 -5.06
N GLY A 355 12.03 3.73 -6.07
CA GLY A 355 12.80 3.78 -7.31
C GLY A 355 14.28 4.07 -7.07
N GLY A 356 14.58 5.01 -6.18
CA GLY A 356 15.94 5.36 -5.77
C GLY A 356 16.71 4.21 -5.12
N VAL A 357 16.05 3.44 -4.25
CA VAL A 357 16.61 2.21 -3.67
C VAL A 357 16.96 1.24 -4.79
N PHE A 358 16.04 0.95 -5.71
CA PHE A 358 16.31 0.06 -6.84
C PHE A 358 17.42 0.60 -7.77
N ALA A 359 17.51 1.91 -7.97
CA ALA A 359 18.57 2.53 -8.75
C ALA A 359 19.95 2.32 -8.09
N MET A 360 20.03 2.53 -6.77
CA MET A 360 21.26 2.36 -6.00
C MET A 360 21.70 0.89 -5.99
N LEU A 361 20.75 -0.04 -5.80
CA LEU A 361 20.99 -1.48 -5.91
C LEU A 361 21.57 -1.86 -7.27
N SER A 362 20.94 -1.36 -8.34
CA SER A 362 21.39 -1.66 -9.69
C SER A 362 22.76 -1.06 -10.01
N LEU A 363 23.11 0.09 -9.44
CA LEU A 363 24.42 0.71 -9.61
C LEU A 363 25.53 -0.10 -8.91
N LEU A 364 25.27 -0.59 -7.69
CA LEU A 364 26.19 -1.46 -6.94
C LEU A 364 26.51 -2.74 -7.71
N MET A 365 25.50 -3.37 -8.31
CA MET A 365 25.70 -4.56 -9.15
C MET A 365 26.54 -4.24 -10.40
N GLY A 366 26.26 -3.11 -11.08
CA GLY A 366 27.06 -2.69 -12.23
C GLY A 366 28.53 -2.45 -11.86
N PHE A 367 28.79 -1.92 -10.67
CA PHE A 367 30.15 -1.80 -10.14
C PHE A 367 30.79 -3.17 -9.84
N ALA A 368 30.05 -4.09 -9.24
CA ALA A 368 30.48 -5.47 -9.00
C ALA A 368 30.90 -6.18 -10.31
N ALA A 369 30.16 -5.95 -11.39
CA ALA A 369 30.45 -6.47 -12.72
C ALA A 369 31.65 -5.80 -13.42
N GLY A 370 32.21 -4.72 -12.85
CA GLY A 370 33.34 -3.99 -13.42
C GLY A 370 32.95 -2.95 -14.48
N ASN A 371 31.67 -2.57 -14.57
CA ASN A 371 31.19 -1.65 -15.62
C ASN A 371 31.70 -0.21 -15.42
N PHE A 372 32.17 0.16 -14.23
CA PHE A 372 32.57 1.53 -13.91
C PHE A 372 33.85 1.56 -13.08
N LEU A 373 34.69 2.56 -13.34
CA LEU A 373 35.79 2.94 -12.44
C LEU A 373 35.22 3.59 -11.17
N LEU A 374 35.99 3.54 -10.08
CA LEU A 374 35.58 3.99 -8.75
C LEU A 374 35.06 5.43 -8.70
N VAL A 375 35.77 6.34 -9.38
CA VAL A 375 35.39 7.75 -9.46
C VAL A 375 34.05 7.89 -10.19
N GLY A 376 33.83 7.10 -11.26
CA GLY A 376 32.57 7.04 -11.97
C GLY A 376 31.43 6.48 -11.11
N PHE A 377 31.70 5.50 -10.25
CA PHE A 377 30.73 4.97 -9.30
C PHE A 377 30.29 6.03 -8.29
N LEU A 378 31.22 6.70 -7.60
CA LEU A 378 30.90 7.72 -6.59
C LEU A 378 30.10 8.89 -7.17
N ILE A 379 30.47 9.37 -8.37
CA ILE A 379 29.71 10.43 -9.07
C ILE A 379 28.27 9.99 -9.33
N ARG A 380 28.07 8.73 -9.76
CA ARG A 380 26.74 8.19 -10.03
C ARG A 380 25.91 8.01 -8.76
N VAL A 381 26.51 7.65 -7.63
CA VAL A 381 25.81 7.58 -6.34
C VAL A 381 25.25 8.95 -5.96
N VAL A 382 26.08 10.00 -6.03
CA VAL A 382 25.63 11.37 -5.77
C VAL A 382 24.54 11.78 -6.76
N ALA A 383 24.72 11.47 -8.05
CA ALA A 383 23.74 11.77 -9.08
C ALA A 383 22.38 11.06 -8.84
N ILE A 384 22.37 9.82 -8.35
CA ILE A 384 21.14 9.10 -7.97
C ILE A 384 20.45 9.81 -6.79
N ILE A 385 21.20 10.20 -5.75
CA ILE A 385 20.62 10.92 -4.60
C ILE A 385 20.01 12.25 -5.07
N CYS A 386 20.73 13.01 -5.88
CA CYS A 386 20.22 14.24 -6.49
C CYS A 386 18.98 13.99 -7.35
N ALA A 387 18.95 12.89 -8.12
CA ALA A 387 17.81 12.50 -8.93
C ALA A 387 16.58 12.17 -8.07
N ILE A 388 16.74 11.42 -6.97
CA ILE A 388 15.62 11.11 -6.05
C ILE A 388 15.01 12.40 -5.53
N LEU A 389 15.84 13.29 -4.97
CA LEU A 389 15.39 14.57 -4.43
C LEU A 389 14.78 15.46 -5.50
N GLY A 390 15.38 15.51 -6.70
CA GLY A 390 14.90 16.30 -7.82
C GLY A 390 13.55 15.82 -8.35
N ILE A 391 13.40 14.52 -8.58
CA ILE A 391 12.14 13.92 -9.03
C ILE A 391 11.05 14.13 -7.98
N GLN A 392 11.36 13.92 -6.70
CA GLN A 392 10.42 14.15 -5.61
C GLN A 392 10.01 15.63 -5.49
N ALA A 393 10.94 16.56 -5.65
CA ALA A 393 10.64 17.98 -5.65
C ALA A 393 9.73 18.35 -6.82
N ILE A 394 10.01 17.85 -8.03
CA ILE A 394 9.17 18.08 -9.22
C ILE A 394 7.78 17.46 -9.02
N ASP A 395 7.69 16.26 -8.44
CA ASP A 395 6.41 15.62 -8.16
C ASP A 395 5.55 16.46 -7.22
N ASN A 396 6.11 16.83 -6.07
CA ASN A 396 5.39 17.54 -5.02
C ASN A 396 5.08 19.00 -5.36
N SER A 397 5.89 19.66 -6.19
CA SER A 397 5.71 21.09 -6.50
C SER A 397 4.98 21.35 -7.82
N LEU A 398 5.05 20.45 -8.79
CA LEU A 398 4.56 20.68 -10.15
C LEU A 398 3.60 19.60 -10.61
N ILE A 399 4.00 18.33 -10.60
CA ILE A 399 3.25 17.25 -11.27
C ILE A 399 1.98 16.94 -10.50
N SER A 400 2.10 16.52 -9.24
CA SER A 400 0.97 16.15 -8.41
C SER A 400 0.00 17.33 -8.22
N PRO A 401 0.45 18.56 -7.86
CA PRO A 401 -0.47 19.70 -7.76
C PRO A 401 -1.19 20.04 -9.06
N ARG A 402 -0.51 20.05 -10.22
CA ARG A 402 -1.16 20.41 -11.50
C ARG A 402 -2.13 19.35 -12.01
N ILE A 403 -1.84 18.07 -11.76
CA ILE A 403 -2.68 16.97 -12.22
C ILE A 403 -3.84 16.74 -11.24
N MET A 404 -3.59 16.90 -9.94
CA MET A 404 -4.58 16.65 -8.89
C MET A 404 -5.32 17.89 -8.38
N SER A 405 -5.00 19.11 -8.84
CA SER A 405 -5.63 20.36 -8.37
C SER A 405 -7.16 20.33 -8.42
N ASN A 406 -7.72 19.65 -9.41
CA ASN A 406 -9.17 19.59 -9.62
C ASN A 406 -9.85 18.44 -8.83
N ALA A 407 -9.07 17.49 -8.31
CA ALA A 407 -9.59 16.26 -7.70
C ALA A 407 -9.37 16.20 -6.18
N VAL A 408 -8.24 16.73 -5.71
CA VAL A 408 -7.74 16.54 -4.34
C VAL A 408 -7.15 17.84 -3.82
N ASP A 409 -7.97 18.89 -3.72
CA ASP A 409 -7.64 20.05 -2.88
C ASP A 409 -7.80 19.65 -1.39
N VAL A 410 -6.94 18.75 -0.94
CA VAL A 410 -6.91 18.19 0.42
C VAL A 410 -5.60 18.63 1.05
N ASP A 411 -5.68 19.11 2.28
CA ASP A 411 -4.50 19.48 3.07
C ASP A 411 -3.52 18.28 3.18
N PRO A 412 -2.23 18.44 2.81
CA PRO A 412 -1.23 17.39 2.96
C PRO A 412 -1.17 16.78 4.37
N LEU A 413 -1.48 17.56 5.42
CA LEU A 413 -1.54 17.09 6.80
C LEU A 413 -2.63 16.02 6.99
N LEU A 414 -3.78 16.16 6.33
CA LEU A 414 -4.85 15.16 6.36
C LEU A 414 -4.43 13.88 5.65
N ILE A 415 -3.67 13.99 4.56
CA ILE A 415 -3.11 12.84 3.84
C ILE A 415 -2.14 12.08 4.75
N MET A 416 -1.20 12.78 5.39
CA MET A 416 -0.26 12.14 6.32
C MET A 416 -0.99 11.47 7.49
N PHE A 417 -1.96 12.17 8.10
CA PHE A 417 -2.76 11.61 9.18
C PHE A 417 -3.52 10.37 8.74
N GLY A 418 -4.21 10.41 7.60
CA GLY A 418 -4.95 9.28 7.07
C GLY A 418 -4.06 8.10 6.70
N VAL A 419 -2.85 8.33 6.20
CA VAL A 419 -1.86 7.27 5.94
C VAL A 419 -1.42 6.59 7.24
N ILE A 420 -1.11 7.36 8.30
CA ILE A 420 -0.71 6.82 9.60
C ILE A 420 -1.84 6.01 10.22
N VAL A 421 -3.06 6.56 10.22
CA VAL A 421 -4.26 5.88 10.74
C VAL A 421 -4.57 4.63 9.93
N GLY A 422 -4.55 4.73 8.60
CA GLY A 422 -4.75 3.60 7.70
C GLY A 422 -3.73 2.50 7.93
N ALA A 423 -2.45 2.85 8.02
CA ALA A 423 -1.37 1.91 8.32
C ALA A 423 -1.60 1.18 9.66
N SER A 424 -2.08 1.89 10.68
CA SER A 424 -2.32 1.29 12.00
C SER A 424 -3.52 0.35 12.03
N ILE A 425 -4.58 0.63 11.26
CA ILE A 425 -5.84 -0.15 11.31
C ILE A 425 -5.81 -1.33 10.32
N PHE A 426 -5.35 -1.09 9.09
CA PHE A 426 -5.41 -2.04 7.97
C PHE A 426 -4.04 -2.38 7.38
N GLY A 427 -2.93 -1.96 8.03
CA GLY A 427 -1.58 -2.22 7.54
C GLY A 427 -1.33 -1.60 6.18
N PHE A 428 -0.64 -2.35 5.31
CA PHE A 428 -0.34 -1.94 3.94
C PHE A 428 -1.58 -1.51 3.14
N TRP A 429 -2.70 -2.22 3.30
CA TRP A 429 -3.94 -1.89 2.59
C TRP A 429 -4.53 -0.56 3.03
N GLY A 430 -4.39 -0.21 4.31
CA GLY A 430 -4.85 1.06 4.83
C GLY A 430 -4.04 2.25 4.30
N VAL A 431 -2.75 2.07 4.02
CA VAL A 431 -1.93 3.11 3.37
C VAL A 431 -2.43 3.41 1.96
N ILE A 432 -2.74 2.37 1.17
CA ILE A 432 -3.25 2.52 -0.20
C ILE A 432 -4.64 3.20 -0.20
N LEU A 433 -5.51 2.79 0.72
CA LEU A 433 -6.89 3.28 0.79
C LEU A 433 -7.02 4.64 1.49
N ALA A 434 -5.97 5.13 2.15
CA ALA A 434 -6.01 6.39 2.90
C ALA A 434 -6.49 7.57 2.04
N ILE A 435 -5.88 7.77 0.87
CA ILE A 435 -6.19 8.91 0.01
C ILE A 435 -7.60 8.81 -0.58
N PRO A 436 -8.03 7.67 -1.16
CA PRO A 436 -9.42 7.49 -1.58
C PRO A 436 -10.44 7.80 -0.47
N VAL A 437 -10.20 7.30 0.75
CA VAL A 437 -11.08 7.56 1.89
C VAL A 437 -11.13 9.04 2.23
N ILE A 438 -9.99 9.74 2.22
CA ILE A 438 -9.96 11.18 2.50
C ILE A 438 -10.73 11.97 1.44
N VAL A 439 -10.60 11.61 0.16
CA VAL A 439 -11.32 12.30 -0.92
C VAL A 439 -12.84 12.07 -0.80
N VAL A 440 -13.28 10.87 -0.40
CA VAL A 440 -14.70 10.60 -0.08
C VAL A 440 -15.16 11.46 1.09
N LEU A 441 -14.40 11.50 2.19
CA LEU A 441 -14.72 12.31 3.37
C LEU A 441 -14.81 13.81 3.04
N LYS A 442 -13.86 14.33 2.25
CA LYS A 442 -13.89 15.72 1.78
C LYS A 442 -15.13 15.99 0.95
N SER A 443 -15.48 15.10 0.02
CA SER A 443 -16.66 15.26 -0.83
C SER A 443 -17.93 15.34 0.01
N ILE A 444 -18.05 14.52 1.06
CA ILE A 444 -19.15 14.58 2.01
C ILE A 444 -19.17 15.94 2.72
N VAL A 445 -18.05 16.38 3.30
CA VAL A 445 -17.97 17.67 4.00
C VAL A 445 -18.35 18.85 3.08
N THR A 446 -17.96 18.79 1.82
CA THR A 446 -18.25 19.84 0.83
C THR A 446 -19.75 19.96 0.57
N VAL A 447 -20.41 18.85 0.24
CA VAL A 447 -21.86 18.82 0.02
C VAL A 447 -22.63 19.17 1.30
N SER A 448 -22.16 18.74 2.47
CA SER A 448 -22.79 19.11 3.74
C SER A 448 -22.74 20.62 4.01
N LYS A 449 -21.67 21.30 3.62
CA LYS A 449 -21.58 22.77 3.73
C LYS A 449 -22.57 23.46 2.79
N GLU A 450 -22.63 23.01 1.53
CA GLU A 450 -23.54 23.58 0.52
C GLU A 450 -25.02 23.40 0.88
N LEU A 451 -25.38 22.30 1.55
CA LEU A 451 -26.75 22.05 2.02
C LEU A 451 -27.14 22.82 3.29
N CYS A 452 -26.16 23.31 4.05
CA CYS A 452 -26.39 24.11 5.26
C CYS A 452 -26.41 25.62 5.01
N THR A 453 -25.88 26.08 3.87
CA THR A 453 -25.97 27.47 3.38
C THR A 453 -27.21 27.67 2.53
#